data_AF-A0A142W3U2-F1
#
_entry.id   AF-A0A142W3U2-F1
#
_cell.length_a   1.000
_cell.length_b   1.000
_cell.length_c   1.000
_cell.angle_alpha   90.00
_cell.angle_beta   90.00
_cell.angle_gamma   90.00
#
_symmetry.space_group_name_H-M   'P 1'
#
loop_
_entity.id
_entity.type
_entity.pdbx_description
1 polymer ?
#
loop_
_entity_poly.entity_id
_entity_poly.type
_entity_poly.pdbx_seq_one_letter_code
_entity_poly.pdbx_strand_id
1 'polypeptide(L)'
;MPQNVTPKAKAEPEWSRFTYKELATALGVSADAARMKAKRKAKKGDWQIIPGNHPSDKVTVLIPENDQELVGERVGGDEPEHPERKKGRTREPERDGELFTLYTEAQKRIQALTDQLLEAQADRVALAASEAREMALAAEIEALQRQLDRAHADIAFHRRTWWQKLTGR
;
A
#
# COMPACT_ATOMS: atom_id res chain seq x y z
N MET A 1 -72.30 -11.30 37.16
CA MET A 1 -71.68 -11.66 35.86
C MET A 1 -70.73 -10.53 35.45
N PRO A 2 -69.45 -10.53 35.86
CA PRO A 2 -68.44 -9.66 35.25
C PRO A 2 -67.60 -10.47 34.26
N GLN A 3 -67.61 -10.09 32.98
CA GLN A 3 -66.71 -10.63 31.97
C GLN A 3 -65.40 -9.84 32.00
N ASN A 4 -64.34 -10.55 32.38
CA ASN A 4 -62.95 -10.12 32.37
C ASN A 4 -62.49 -9.88 30.92
N VAL A 5 -62.10 -8.65 30.59
CA VAL A 5 -61.39 -8.32 29.34
C VAL A 5 -59.93 -8.09 29.72
N THR A 6 -59.07 -9.05 29.37
CA THR A 6 -57.61 -9.00 29.59
C THR A 6 -56.96 -7.88 28.77
N PRO A 7 -55.96 -7.16 29.31
CA PRO A 7 -55.20 -6.16 28.55
C PRO A 7 -54.37 -6.86 27.46
N LYS A 8 -54.49 -6.37 26.22
CA LYS A 8 -53.74 -6.84 25.05
C LYS A 8 -52.25 -6.54 25.27
N ALA A 9 -51.47 -7.54 25.64
CA ALA A 9 -50.02 -7.43 25.80
C ALA A 9 -49.41 -6.87 24.52
N LYS A 10 -48.55 -5.85 24.64
CA LYS A 10 -47.69 -5.40 23.53
C LYS A 10 -46.79 -6.59 23.18
N ALA A 11 -47.03 -7.22 22.04
CA ALA A 11 -46.13 -8.24 21.52
C ALA A 11 -44.74 -7.60 21.38
N GLU A 12 -43.76 -8.15 22.08
CA GLU A 12 -42.37 -7.80 21.85
C GLU A 12 -42.07 -8.11 20.38
N PRO A 13 -41.44 -7.20 19.62
CA PRO A 13 -41.09 -7.50 18.24
C PRO A 13 -40.11 -8.67 18.26
N GLU A 14 -40.55 -9.82 17.74
CA GLU A 14 -39.65 -10.95 17.52
C GLU A 14 -38.63 -10.51 16.46
N TRP A 15 -37.35 -10.56 16.81
CA TRP A 15 -36.26 -10.13 15.93
C TRP A 15 -35.67 -11.35 15.24
N SER A 16 -35.84 -11.41 13.92
CA SER A 16 -35.26 -12.45 13.09
C SER A 16 -33.83 -12.07 12.67
N ARG A 17 -32.90 -13.04 12.76
CA ARG A 17 -31.47 -12.87 12.45
C ARG A 17 -31.19 -13.28 11.01
N PHE A 18 -30.65 -12.35 10.22
CA PHE A 18 -30.23 -12.62 8.84
C PHE A 18 -28.79 -12.19 8.61
N THR A 19 -28.03 -12.98 7.86
CA THR A 19 -26.78 -12.52 7.25
C THR A 19 -27.08 -11.71 5.98
N TYR A 20 -26.14 -10.88 5.51
CA TYR A 20 -26.35 -10.13 4.26
C TYR A 20 -26.68 -11.01 3.04
N LYS A 21 -26.19 -12.26 3.02
CA LYS A 21 -26.50 -13.22 1.94
C LYS A 21 -27.93 -13.73 2.04
N GLU A 22 -28.38 -14.10 3.23
CA GLU A 22 -29.77 -14.54 3.46
C GLU A 22 -30.76 -13.39 3.24
N LEU A 23 -30.39 -12.18 3.67
CA LEU A 23 -31.17 -10.95 3.45
C LEU A 23 -31.29 -10.61 1.96
N ALA A 24 -30.21 -10.83 1.20
CA ALA A 24 -30.22 -10.67 -0.26
C ALA A 24 -31.15 -11.68 -0.94
N THR A 25 -31.13 -12.94 -0.51
CA THR A 25 -32.03 -13.98 -1.02
C THR A 25 -33.49 -13.70 -0.68
N ALA A 26 -33.77 -13.30 0.56
CA ALA A 26 -35.14 -12.98 0.99
C ALA A 26 -35.74 -11.78 0.23
N LEU A 27 -34.91 -10.79 -0.09
CA LEU A 27 -35.34 -9.57 -0.81
C LEU A 27 -35.22 -9.67 -2.34
N GLY A 28 -34.63 -10.74 -2.89
CA GLY A 28 -34.38 -10.87 -4.32
C GLY A 28 -33.41 -9.81 -4.89
N VAL A 29 -32.44 -9.35 -4.09
CA VAL A 29 -31.45 -8.31 -4.49
C VAL A 29 -30.01 -8.83 -4.37
N SER A 30 -29.02 -8.07 -4.85
CA SER A 30 -27.61 -8.42 -4.68
C SER A 30 -27.15 -8.25 -3.22
N ALA A 31 -26.10 -8.99 -2.82
CA ALA A 31 -25.55 -8.94 -1.46
C ALA A 31 -25.08 -7.54 -1.03
N ASP A 32 -24.53 -6.75 -1.95
CA ASP A 32 -24.10 -5.37 -1.66
C ASP A 32 -25.30 -4.41 -1.56
N ALA A 33 -26.35 -4.62 -2.37
CA ALA A 33 -27.61 -3.88 -2.25
C ALA A 33 -28.31 -4.16 -0.92
N ALA A 34 -28.33 -5.43 -0.48
CA ALA A 34 -28.81 -5.86 0.83
C ALA A 34 -28.05 -5.19 1.98
N ARG A 35 -26.72 -5.15 1.90
CA ARG A 35 -25.87 -4.44 2.87
C ARG A 35 -26.17 -2.93 2.91
N MET A 36 -26.32 -2.30 1.75
CA MET A 36 -26.62 -0.87 1.67
C MET A 36 -28.03 -0.55 2.21
N LYS A 37 -29.02 -1.41 1.94
CA LYS A 37 -30.37 -1.28 2.51
C LYS A 37 -30.34 -1.45 4.03
N ALA A 38 -29.62 -2.45 4.52
CA ALA A 38 -29.45 -2.67 5.95
C ALA A 38 -28.80 -1.48 6.65
N LYS A 39 -27.76 -0.89 6.06
CA LYS A 39 -27.11 0.32 6.62
C LYS A 39 -28.08 1.52 6.66
N ARG A 40 -28.92 1.71 5.64
CA ARG A 40 -29.90 2.80 5.61
C ARG A 40 -31.01 2.61 6.65
N LYS A 41 -31.53 1.39 6.77
CA LYS A 41 -32.58 1.04 7.75
C LYS A 41 -32.06 1.05 9.19
N ALA A 42 -30.81 0.63 9.41
CA ALA A 42 -30.16 0.75 10.70
C ALA A 42 -29.93 2.20 11.13
N LYS A 43 -29.60 3.09 10.19
CA LYS A 43 -29.53 4.54 10.47
C LYS A 43 -30.89 5.13 10.87
N LYS A 44 -31.98 4.56 10.37
CA LYS A 44 -33.36 4.98 10.69
C LYS A 44 -33.87 4.38 12.01
N GLY A 45 -33.14 3.43 12.60
CA GLY A 45 -33.52 2.74 13.83
C GLY A 45 -34.46 1.56 13.61
N ASP A 46 -34.79 1.24 12.35
CA ASP A 46 -35.72 0.16 12.02
C ASP A 46 -35.05 -1.22 12.14
N TRP A 47 -33.75 -1.31 11.80
CA TRP A 47 -32.97 -2.56 11.82
C TRP A 47 -31.74 -2.42 12.72
N GLN A 48 -31.19 -3.54 13.22
CA GLN A 48 -29.97 -3.52 14.02
C GLN A 48 -28.86 -4.35 13.37
N ILE A 49 -27.70 -3.74 13.14
CA ILE A 49 -26.53 -4.43 12.59
C ILE A 49 -25.62 -4.83 13.74
N ILE A 50 -25.37 -6.13 13.87
CA ILE A 50 -24.41 -6.69 14.82
C ILE A 50 -23.12 -7.00 14.06
N PRO A 51 -22.06 -6.19 14.21
CA PRO A 51 -20.77 -6.52 13.62
C PRO A 51 -20.20 -7.78 14.27
N GLY A 52 -19.56 -8.62 13.46
CA GLY A 52 -18.82 -9.76 13.98
C GLY A 52 -17.61 -9.32 14.83
N ASN A 53 -17.21 -10.16 15.80
CA ASN A 53 -16.12 -9.86 16.73
C ASN A 53 -14.73 -10.02 16.06
N HIS A 54 -14.65 -10.86 15.02
CA HIS A 54 -13.45 -11.09 14.21
C HIS A 54 -13.62 -10.52 12.78
N PRO A 55 -12.55 -10.06 12.09
CA PRO A 55 -12.64 -9.62 10.68
C PRO A 55 -13.14 -10.71 9.70
N SER A 56 -13.14 -11.98 10.13
CA SER A 56 -13.66 -13.12 9.35
C SER A 56 -15.12 -13.46 9.67
N ASP A 57 -15.70 -12.84 10.71
CA ASP A 57 -17.05 -13.12 11.16
C ASP A 57 -18.09 -12.45 10.23
N LYS A 58 -19.15 -13.19 9.94
CA LYS A 58 -20.25 -12.69 9.12
C LYS A 58 -21.03 -11.64 9.90
N VAL A 59 -21.21 -10.47 9.31
CA VAL A 59 -22.09 -9.43 9.87
C VAL A 59 -23.54 -9.91 9.82
N THR A 60 -24.22 -9.81 10.96
CA THR A 60 -25.63 -10.20 11.10
C THR A 60 -26.51 -8.97 11.26
N VAL A 61 -27.72 -9.06 10.74
CA VAL A 61 -28.74 -8.01 10.76
C VAL A 61 -29.97 -8.58 11.46
N LEU A 62 -30.40 -7.90 12.52
CA LEU A 62 -31.67 -8.15 13.18
C LEU A 62 -32.76 -7.31 12.51
N ILE A 63 -33.80 -7.99 12.03
CA ILE A 63 -34.98 -7.37 11.43
C ILE A 63 -36.20 -7.75 12.29
N PRO A 64 -37.08 -6.78 12.64
CA PRO A 64 -38.36 -7.11 13.29
C PRO A 64 -39.22 -7.97 12.35
N GLU A 65 -39.80 -9.07 12.85
CA GLU A 65 -40.64 -9.96 12.03
C GLU A 65 -41.89 -9.29 11.45
N ASN A 66 -42.32 -8.17 12.05
CA ASN A 66 -43.41 -7.34 11.55
C ASN A 66 -43.02 -6.43 10.36
N ASP A 67 -41.78 -6.51 9.86
CA ASP A 67 -41.37 -5.72 8.70
C ASP A 67 -41.95 -6.31 7.41
N GLN A 68 -43.01 -5.69 6.92
CA GLN A 68 -43.72 -6.06 5.68
C GLN A 68 -42.79 -6.05 4.44
N GLU A 69 -41.63 -5.40 4.52
CA GLU A 69 -40.64 -5.36 3.44
C GLU A 69 -39.83 -6.67 3.24
N LEU A 70 -39.94 -7.65 4.15
CA LEU A 70 -39.38 -9.00 3.96
C LEU A 70 -40.20 -9.83 2.95
N VAL A 71 -41.45 -9.45 2.70
CA VAL A 71 -42.25 -10.01 1.62
C VAL A 71 -41.75 -9.38 0.33
N GLY A 72 -40.94 -10.11 -0.42
CA GLY A 72 -40.40 -9.68 -1.70
C GLY A 72 -41.53 -9.31 -2.67
N GLU A 73 -41.89 -8.03 -2.74
CA GLU A 73 -42.86 -7.48 -3.68
C GLU A 73 -42.20 -7.33 -5.06
N ARG A 74 -41.78 -8.44 -5.65
CA ARG A 74 -41.39 -8.53 -7.06
C ARG A 74 -41.92 -9.81 -7.68
N VAL A 75 -43.25 -9.88 -7.82
CA VAL A 75 -43.90 -10.65 -8.89
C VAL A 75 -44.36 -9.62 -9.91
N GLY A 76 -43.47 -9.27 -10.83
CA GLY A 76 -43.75 -8.23 -11.83
C GLY A 76 -42.45 -7.74 -12.40
N GLY A 77 -42.14 -8.18 -13.61
CA GLY A 77 -41.05 -7.61 -14.38
C GLY A 77 -41.37 -6.15 -14.65
N ASP A 78 -40.65 -5.26 -13.98
CA ASP A 78 -40.20 -4.04 -14.62
C ASP A 78 -38.69 -4.18 -14.77
N GLU A 79 -38.29 -4.22 -16.04
CA GLU A 79 -36.98 -3.84 -16.51
C GLU A 79 -36.46 -2.68 -15.65
N PRO A 80 -35.20 -2.66 -15.20
CA PRO A 80 -34.72 -1.53 -14.44
C PRO A 80 -34.83 -0.29 -15.33
N GLU A 81 -35.88 0.51 -15.13
CA GLU A 81 -35.90 1.91 -15.54
C GLU A 81 -34.66 2.49 -14.88
N HIS A 82 -33.60 2.58 -15.69
CA HIS A 82 -32.40 3.28 -15.36
C HIS A 82 -32.88 4.67 -14.94
N PRO A 83 -32.79 5.07 -13.65
CA PRO A 83 -33.12 6.43 -13.30
C PRO A 83 -32.22 7.27 -14.19
N GLU A 84 -32.83 8.09 -15.05
CA GLU A 84 -32.11 8.92 -16.00
C GLU A 84 -30.90 9.44 -15.27
N ARG A 85 -29.71 8.99 -15.73
CA ARG A 85 -28.45 9.46 -15.19
C ARG A 85 -28.59 10.97 -15.26
N LYS A 86 -28.81 11.61 -14.10
CA LYS A 86 -28.63 13.06 -13.95
C LYS A 86 -27.36 13.32 -14.73
N LYS A 87 -27.47 13.99 -15.88
CA LYS A 87 -26.34 14.31 -16.75
C LYS A 87 -25.41 15.09 -15.85
N GLY A 88 -24.50 14.35 -15.21
CA GLY A 88 -23.51 14.87 -14.31
C GLY A 88 -22.67 15.70 -15.24
N ARG A 89 -22.91 17.01 -15.20
CA ARG A 89 -22.06 18.09 -15.69
C ARG A 89 -20.88 17.49 -16.44
N THR A 90 -21.07 17.24 -17.73
CA THR A 90 -20.03 16.74 -18.63
C THR A 90 -18.86 17.70 -18.47
N ARG A 91 -17.88 17.35 -17.64
CA ARG A 91 -16.57 17.96 -17.73
C ARG A 91 -16.06 17.52 -19.10
N GLU A 92 -15.72 18.51 -19.91
CA GLU A 92 -15.30 18.33 -21.28
C GLU A 92 -14.18 17.28 -21.38
N PRO A 93 -14.18 16.45 -22.44
CA PRO A 93 -13.10 15.49 -22.71
C PRO A 93 -11.71 16.14 -22.78
N GLU A 94 -11.64 17.46 -22.96
CA GLU A 94 -10.40 18.25 -22.89
C GLU A 94 -9.70 18.15 -21.53
N ARG A 95 -10.45 18.10 -20.41
CA ARG A 95 -9.89 17.98 -19.06
C ARG A 95 -9.20 16.64 -18.82
N ASP A 96 -9.70 15.56 -19.42
CA ASP A 96 -9.09 14.23 -19.31
C ASP A 96 -7.81 14.14 -20.17
N GLY A 97 -7.80 14.85 -21.32
CA GLY A 97 -6.60 15.03 -22.14
C GLY A 97 -5.49 15.77 -21.40
N GLU A 98 -5.81 16.90 -20.75
CA GLU A 98 -4.87 17.68 -19.94
C GLU A 98 -4.32 16.90 -18.74
N LEU A 99 -5.15 16.10 -18.08
CA LEU A 99 -4.69 15.25 -16.98
C LEU A 99 -3.75 14.15 -17.47
N PHE A 100 -4.02 13.58 -18.64
CA PHE A 100 -3.13 12.61 -19.26
C PHE A 100 -1.80 13.23 -19.69
N THR A 101 -1.80 14.43 -20.28
CA THR A 101 -0.55 15.13 -20.62
C THR A 101 0.25 15.44 -19.36
N LEU A 102 -0.39 16.00 -18.33
CA LEU A 102 0.28 16.31 -17.06
C LEU A 102 0.85 15.05 -16.39
N TYR A 103 0.11 13.94 -16.42
CA TYR A 103 0.59 12.67 -15.89
C TYR A 103 1.81 12.13 -16.67
N THR A 104 1.77 12.17 -18.00
CA THR A 104 2.90 11.71 -18.83
C THR A 104 4.12 12.62 -18.68
N GLU A 105 3.94 13.93 -18.53
CA GLU A 105 5.01 14.88 -18.21
C GLU A 105 5.61 14.63 -16.83
N ALA A 106 4.75 14.41 -15.82
CA ALA A 106 5.20 14.05 -14.48
C ALA A 106 5.99 12.73 -14.48
N GLN A 107 5.53 11.71 -15.22
CA GLN A 107 6.25 10.44 -15.38
C GLN A 107 7.62 10.65 -16.04
N LYS A 108 7.69 11.42 -17.14
CA LYS A 108 8.96 11.76 -17.79
C LYS A 108 9.90 12.49 -16.83
N ARG A 109 9.36 13.41 -16.02
CA ARG A 109 10.15 14.16 -15.04
C ARG A 109 10.68 13.27 -13.93
N ILE A 110 9.85 12.36 -13.40
CA ILE A 110 10.27 11.37 -12.40
C ILE A 110 11.35 10.46 -12.99
N GLN A 111 11.18 9.98 -14.23
CA GLN A 111 12.18 9.16 -14.89
C GLN A 111 13.51 9.91 -15.02
N ALA A 112 13.49 11.14 -15.54
CA ALA A 112 14.69 11.96 -15.67
C ALA A 112 15.40 12.23 -14.32
N LEU A 113 14.64 12.49 -13.25
CA LEU A 113 15.22 12.67 -11.91
C LEU A 113 15.79 11.37 -11.36
N THR A 114 15.15 10.23 -11.65
CA THR A 114 15.64 8.91 -11.24
C THR A 114 16.95 8.58 -11.96
N ASP A 115 17.01 8.83 -13.27
CA ASP A 115 18.21 8.63 -14.06
C ASP A 115 19.37 9.52 -13.56
N GLN A 116 19.09 10.80 -13.24
CA GLN A 116 20.07 11.70 -12.64
C GLN A 116 20.58 11.23 -11.28
N LEU A 117 19.71 10.67 -10.44
CA LEU A 117 20.12 10.12 -9.14
C LEU A 117 20.98 8.86 -9.30
N LEU A 118 20.67 8.01 -10.27
CA LEU A 118 21.47 6.82 -10.58
C LEU A 118 22.84 7.20 -11.12
N GLU A 119 22.92 8.18 -12.01
CA GLU A 119 24.18 8.71 -12.55
C GLU A 119 25.04 9.32 -11.44
N ALA A 120 24.46 10.19 -10.61
CA ALA A 120 25.17 10.78 -9.46
C ALA A 120 25.64 9.73 -8.44
N GLN A 121 24.89 8.63 -8.28
CA GLN A 121 25.32 7.52 -7.42
C GLN A 121 26.49 6.74 -8.06
N ALA A 122 26.45 6.49 -9.36
CA ALA A 122 27.53 5.84 -10.09
C ALA A 122 28.83 6.66 -10.01
N ASP A 123 28.75 7.98 -10.16
CA ASP A 123 29.89 8.89 -10.06
C ASP A 123 30.53 8.85 -8.66
N ARG A 124 29.71 8.83 -7.61
CA ARG A 124 30.23 8.71 -6.22
C ARG A 124 30.95 7.39 -5.99
N VAL A 125 30.42 6.30 -6.52
CA VAL A 125 31.07 4.98 -6.42
C VAL A 125 32.38 4.98 -7.21
N ALA A 126 32.40 5.59 -8.41
CA ALA A 126 33.60 5.70 -9.22
C ALA A 126 34.68 6.54 -8.51
N LEU A 127 34.30 7.66 -7.90
CA LEU A 127 35.20 8.52 -7.11
C LEU A 127 35.79 7.77 -5.91
N ALA A 128 34.94 7.08 -5.13
CA ALA A 128 35.42 6.29 -3.99
C ALA A 128 36.36 5.17 -4.44
N ALA A 129 36.09 4.54 -5.58
CA ALA A 129 36.97 3.53 -6.16
C ALA A 129 38.31 4.12 -6.64
N SER A 130 38.32 5.33 -7.21
CA SER A 130 39.57 6.00 -7.58
C SER A 130 40.39 6.40 -6.36
N GLU A 131 39.76 6.97 -5.33
CA GLU A 131 40.44 7.33 -4.08
C GLU A 131 41.04 6.10 -3.39
N ALA A 132 40.31 4.99 -3.36
CA ALA A 132 40.82 3.73 -2.81
C ALA A 132 42.04 3.21 -3.59
N ARG A 133 42.04 3.33 -4.93
CA ARG A 133 43.18 2.95 -5.77
C ARG A 133 44.38 3.86 -5.53
N GLU A 134 44.17 5.16 -5.41
CA GLU A 134 45.24 6.13 -5.12
C GLU A 134 45.90 5.84 -3.77
N MET A 135 45.11 5.57 -2.72
CA MET A 135 45.63 5.18 -1.41
C MET A 135 46.44 3.88 -1.48
N ALA A 136 45.95 2.88 -2.22
CA ALA A 136 46.67 1.62 -2.40
C ALA A 136 48.02 1.83 -3.12
N LEU A 137 48.03 2.59 -4.22
CA LEU A 137 49.25 2.92 -4.95
C LEU A 137 50.23 3.75 -4.12
N ALA A 138 49.74 4.69 -3.32
CA ALA A 138 50.58 5.47 -2.40
C ALA A 138 51.26 4.58 -1.36
N ALA A 139 50.53 3.61 -0.79
CA ALA A 139 51.10 2.63 0.14
C ALA A 139 52.13 1.71 -0.52
N GLU A 140 51.90 1.29 -1.77
CA GLU A 140 52.86 0.51 -2.56
C GLU A 140 54.14 1.30 -2.85
N ILE A 141 54.01 2.57 -3.26
CA ILE A 141 55.16 3.46 -3.48
C ILE A 141 55.98 3.58 -2.21
N GLU A 142 55.35 3.82 -1.06
CA GLU A 142 56.05 3.95 0.22
C GLU A 142 56.76 2.63 0.61
N ALA A 143 56.10 1.49 0.41
CA ALA A 143 56.71 0.19 0.66
C ALA A 143 57.94 -0.05 -0.22
N LEU A 144 57.86 0.26 -1.51
CA LEU A 144 58.98 0.16 -2.45
C LEU A 144 60.11 1.13 -2.12
N GLN A 145 59.79 2.36 -1.71
CA GLN A 145 60.79 3.33 -1.24
C GLN A 145 61.56 2.80 -0.03
N ARG A 146 60.87 2.24 0.96
CA ARG A 146 61.53 1.60 2.12
C ARG A 146 62.42 0.42 1.72
N GLN A 147 62.02 -0.38 0.72
CA GLN A 147 62.85 -1.47 0.22
C GLN A 147 64.11 -0.94 -0.47
N LEU A 148 63.97 0.12 -1.27
CA LEU A 148 65.06 0.78 -1.96
C LEU A 148 66.05 1.39 -0.97
N ASP A 149 65.56 2.08 0.07
CA ASP A 149 66.39 2.64 1.15
C ASP A 149 67.17 1.56 1.90
N ARG A 150 66.54 0.42 2.21
CA ARG A 150 67.22 -0.73 2.81
C ARG A 150 68.31 -1.28 1.90
N ALA A 151 68.01 -1.51 0.62
CA ALA A 151 68.99 -1.99 -0.34
C ALA A 151 70.17 -1.02 -0.49
N HIS A 152 69.92 0.29 -0.50
CA HIS A 152 70.97 1.30 -0.50
C HIS A 152 71.82 1.26 0.77
N ALA A 153 71.19 1.12 1.94
CA ALA A 153 71.90 0.97 3.21
C ALA A 153 72.78 -0.29 3.23
N ASP A 154 72.27 -1.42 2.75
CA ASP A 154 73.00 -2.68 2.65
C ASP A 154 74.21 -2.55 1.71
N ILE A 155 74.02 -1.95 0.52
CA ILE A 155 75.11 -1.68 -0.42
C ILE A 155 76.17 -0.78 0.24
N ALA A 156 75.76 0.29 0.93
CA ALA A 156 76.67 1.20 1.60
C ALA A 156 77.46 0.50 2.72
N PHE A 157 76.79 -0.35 3.51
CA PHE A 157 77.41 -1.17 4.55
C PHE A 157 78.42 -2.15 3.97
N HIS A 158 78.06 -2.89 2.92
CA HIS A 158 78.96 -3.82 2.25
C HIS A 158 80.15 -3.12 1.59
N ARG A 159 79.94 -1.96 0.96
CA ARG A 159 81.05 -1.15 0.42
C ARG A 159 82.02 -0.73 1.52
N ARG A 160 81.52 -0.22 2.65
CA ARG A 160 82.37 0.21 3.77
C ARG A 160 83.17 -0.96 4.36
N THR A 161 82.51 -2.09 4.62
CA THR A 161 83.17 -3.28 5.18
C THR A 161 84.19 -3.89 4.21
N TRP A 162 83.90 -3.89 2.91
CA TRP A 162 84.86 -4.32 1.89
C TRP A 162 86.08 -3.41 1.82
N TRP A 163 85.88 -2.08 1.83
CA TRP A 163 86.97 -1.11 1.84
C TRP A 163 87.87 -1.21 3.08
N GLN A 164 87.29 -1.44 4.27
CA GLN A 164 88.05 -1.67 5.50
C GLN A 164 88.94 -2.92 5.39
N LYS A 165 88.41 -4.02 4.85
CA LYS A 165 89.19 -5.26 4.62
C LYS A 165 90.38 -5.03 3.69
N LEU A 166 90.22 -4.19 2.66
CA LEU A 166 91.29 -3.91 1.70
C LEU A 166 92.37 -2.96 2.23
N THR A 167 91.99 -1.98 3.04
CA THR A 167 92.90 -0.92 3.51
C THR A 167 93.54 -1.21 4.86
N GLY A 168 93.10 -2.27 5.56
CA GLY A 168 93.68 -2.71 6.83
C GLY A 168 93.45 -1.75 8.00
N ARG A 169 92.49 -0.83 7.88
CA ARG A 169 92.00 0.06 8.95
C ARG A 169 90.55 -0.24 9.27
#